data_AF-A0AAN7YV80-F1
#
_entry.id   AF-A0AAN7YV80-F1
#
_cell.length_a   1.000
_cell.length_b   1.000
_cell.length_c   1.000
_cell.angle_alpha   90.00
_cell.angle_beta   90.00
_cell.angle_gamma   90.00
#
_symmetry.space_group_name_H-M   'P 1'
#
loop_
_entity.id
_entity.type
_entity.pdbx_description
1 polymer ?
#
loop_
_entity_poly.entity_id
_entity_poly.type
_entity_poly.pdbx_seq_one_letter_code
_entity_poly.pdbx_strand_id
1 'polypeptide(L)'
;MEKEQKEECKDNNNNDTKENKDETTKEKISCCNKNNDGEKESSQCNECGLCKYIPDKIPLYAPYSIRGLVQGETYHYCTCGLTTGQQPLCDQKSCLSTKFTPIPFVLKKKQTIQLLCGCRYTGNPPFCDGIHSKVPFNPQYPPCICNNPKKEEICKRATDW
;
A
#
# COMPACT_ATOMS: atom_id res chain seq x y z
N MET A 1 38.04 0.13 10.59
CA MET A 1 36.99 0.40 9.58
C MET A 1 35.74 -0.29 10.06
N GLU A 2 34.93 0.40 10.87
CA GLU A 2 33.63 -0.11 11.31
C GLU A 2 32.71 -0.21 10.11
N LYS A 3 32.16 -1.41 9.88
CA LYS A 3 31.09 -1.61 8.92
C LYS A 3 29.83 -1.07 9.57
N GLU A 4 29.41 0.14 9.19
CA GLU A 4 28.07 0.64 9.53
C GLU A 4 27.03 -0.40 9.05
N GLN A 5 26.36 -1.04 9.98
CA GLN A 5 25.19 -1.87 9.70
C GLN A 5 24.10 -0.91 9.25
N LYS A 6 23.85 -0.83 7.94
CA LYS A 6 22.72 -0.07 7.41
C LYS A 6 21.45 -0.76 7.85
N GLU A 7 20.60 -0.06 8.60
CA GLU A 7 19.25 -0.53 8.89
C GLU A 7 18.44 -0.55 7.59
N GLU A 8 17.90 -1.73 7.26
CA GLU A 8 17.07 -1.96 6.08
C GLU A 8 15.61 -2.17 6.51
N CYS A 9 14.66 -1.75 5.66
CA CYS A 9 13.24 -1.98 5.95
C CYS A 9 12.91 -3.48 5.88
N LYS A 10 11.99 -3.91 6.74
CA LYS A 10 11.41 -5.26 6.66
C LYS A 10 10.55 -5.36 5.41
N ASP A 11 10.75 -6.42 4.62
CA ASP A 11 9.96 -6.69 3.41
C ASP A 11 8.72 -7.54 3.75
N ASN A 12 7.55 -7.14 3.25
CA ASN A 12 6.37 -8.00 3.29
C ASN A 12 6.44 -9.03 2.16
N ASN A 13 7.02 -10.20 2.42
CA ASN A 13 7.01 -11.34 1.51
C ASN A 13 5.64 -12.04 1.49
N ASN A 14 4.58 -11.37 1.02
CA ASN A 14 3.29 -12.02 0.81
C ASN A 14 3.26 -12.71 -0.56
N ASN A 15 3.83 -13.91 -0.63
CA ASN A 15 3.58 -14.87 -1.71
C ASN A 15 2.40 -15.78 -1.32
N ASP A 16 1.17 -15.26 -1.31
CA ASP A 16 -0.02 -16.10 -1.18
C ASP A 16 -0.74 -16.22 -2.52
N THR A 17 -0.43 -17.34 -3.18
CA THR A 17 -1.23 -17.97 -4.22
C THR A 17 -2.64 -18.22 -3.66
N LYS A 18 -3.68 -17.74 -4.36
CA LYS A 18 -5.09 -17.98 -4.03
C LYS A 18 -5.37 -19.47 -3.81
N GLU A 19 -5.94 -19.81 -2.65
CA GLU A 19 -7.17 -20.61 -2.44
C GLU A 19 -7.17 -21.20 -1.02
N ASN A 20 -8.00 -20.67 -0.13
CA ASN A 20 -9.03 -21.47 0.56
C ASN A 20 -9.92 -20.61 1.46
N LYS A 21 -11.20 -20.96 1.45
CA LYS A 21 -12.29 -20.34 2.21
C LYS A 21 -12.20 -20.73 3.68
N ASP A 22 -12.75 -19.87 4.54
CA ASP A 22 -13.31 -20.18 5.87
C ASP A 22 -12.48 -20.11 7.18
N GLU A 23 -11.30 -19.49 7.24
CA GLU A 23 -10.68 -19.14 8.55
C GLU A 23 -10.27 -17.66 8.70
N THR A 24 -10.67 -16.81 7.74
CA THR A 24 -10.17 -15.44 7.51
C THR A 24 -10.80 -14.32 8.37
N THR A 25 -11.27 -14.61 9.58
CA THR A 25 -11.94 -13.59 10.43
C THR A 25 -11.21 -13.21 11.72
N LYS A 26 -10.17 -13.91 12.15
CA LYS A 26 -9.50 -13.61 13.44
C LYS A 26 -8.19 -12.83 13.34
N GLU A 27 -7.48 -12.86 12.21
CA GLU A 27 -6.22 -12.11 12.05
C GLU A 27 -6.39 -10.77 11.30
N LYS A 28 -7.58 -10.50 10.74
CA LYS A 28 -7.84 -9.30 9.90
C LYS A 28 -8.23 -8.02 10.67
N ILE A 29 -8.09 -7.99 11.99
CA ILE A 29 -8.50 -6.83 12.82
C ILE A 29 -7.39 -6.47 13.82
N SER A 30 -6.14 -6.34 13.38
CA SER A 30 -5.11 -5.65 14.17
C SER A 30 -5.12 -4.13 13.95
N CYS A 31 -5.61 -3.68 12.79
CA CYS A 31 -5.62 -2.25 12.42
C CYS A 31 -6.47 -1.35 13.33
N CYS A 32 -7.32 -1.85 14.21
CA CYS A 32 -8.27 -1.02 14.98
C CYS A 32 -8.10 -1.05 16.50
N ASN A 33 -6.94 -1.49 16.99
CA ASN A 33 -6.64 -1.35 18.41
C ASN A 33 -6.27 0.12 18.70
N LYS A 34 -7.08 0.77 19.52
CA LYS A 34 -6.88 2.14 19.98
C LYS A 34 -5.56 2.24 20.75
N ASN A 35 -4.62 3.07 20.31
CA ASN A 35 -3.60 3.60 21.21
C ASN A 35 -4.20 4.77 22.00
N ASN A 36 -3.78 4.94 23.25
CA ASN A 36 -4.37 5.85 24.24
C ASN A 36 -4.05 7.34 24.00
N ASP A 37 -3.41 7.68 22.89
CA ASP A 37 -2.72 8.97 22.72
C ASP A 37 -3.39 9.93 21.72
N GLY A 38 -4.59 9.59 21.23
CA GLY A 38 -5.43 10.52 20.45
C GLY A 38 -5.01 10.78 19.00
N GLU A 39 -3.98 10.11 18.47
CA GLU A 39 -3.60 10.15 17.05
C GLU A 39 -4.35 9.08 16.24
N LYS A 40 -4.96 9.48 15.11
CA LYS A 40 -5.75 8.59 14.25
C LYS A 40 -4.84 7.69 13.42
N GLU A 41 -4.28 6.66 14.04
CA GLU A 41 -3.36 5.71 13.40
C GLU A 41 -4.03 4.83 12.33
N SER A 42 -5.31 4.59 12.48
CA SER A 42 -6.16 3.95 11.48
C SER A 42 -7.50 4.65 11.51
N SER A 43 -8.19 4.64 10.37
CA SER A 43 -9.55 5.15 10.34
C SER A 43 -10.50 3.99 10.10
N GLN A 44 -11.49 3.90 10.98
CA GLN A 44 -12.60 2.98 10.83
C GLN A 44 -13.67 3.67 10.01
N CYS A 45 -14.16 3.00 8.97
CA CYS A 45 -15.31 3.48 8.25
C CYS A 45 -16.58 3.24 9.09
N ASN A 46 -17.30 4.30 9.43
CA ASN A 46 -18.49 4.22 10.30
C ASN A 46 -19.65 3.42 9.67
N GLU A 47 -19.66 3.27 8.35
CA GLU A 47 -20.73 2.57 7.64
C GLU A 47 -20.49 1.06 7.51
N CYS A 48 -19.27 0.62 7.17
CA CYS A 48 -18.96 -0.81 6.99
C CYS A 48 -18.09 -1.42 8.09
N GLY A 49 -17.63 -0.63 9.05
CA GLY A 49 -16.76 -1.07 10.14
C GLY A 49 -15.34 -1.46 9.73
N LEU A 50 -14.97 -1.37 8.45
CA LEU A 50 -13.62 -1.68 7.97
C LEU A 50 -12.61 -0.66 8.50
N CYS A 51 -11.53 -1.16 9.11
CA CYS A 51 -10.43 -0.37 9.63
C CYS A 51 -9.23 -0.44 8.70
N LYS A 52 -8.68 0.71 8.31
CA LYS A 52 -7.59 0.77 7.33
C LYS A 52 -6.55 1.83 7.68
N TYR A 53 -5.30 1.52 7.35
CA TYR A 53 -4.20 2.48 7.44
C TYR A 53 -4.32 3.52 6.32
N ILE A 54 -4.21 4.80 6.69
CA ILE A 54 -4.08 5.90 5.73
C ILE A 54 -2.58 6.06 5.48
N PRO A 55 -2.10 6.08 4.22
CA PRO A 55 -0.69 6.35 3.93
C PRO A 55 -0.30 7.72 4.50
N ASP A 56 0.87 7.80 5.17
CA ASP A 56 1.35 9.02 5.84
C ASP A 56 1.40 10.22 4.87
N LYS A 57 1.70 9.94 3.60
CA LYS A 57 1.66 10.92 2.53
C LYS A 57 1.17 10.29 1.24
N ILE A 58 0.46 11.08 0.44
CA ILE A 58 0.04 10.69 -0.91
C ILE A 58 0.89 11.47 -1.91
N PRO A 59 1.89 10.83 -2.56
CA PRO A 59 2.80 11.52 -3.47
C PRO A 59 2.12 12.05 -4.73
N LEU A 60 1.18 11.27 -5.29
CA LEU A 60 0.58 11.56 -6.57
C LEU A 60 -0.79 10.88 -6.71
N TYR A 61 -1.84 11.63 -7.03
CA TYR A 61 -3.18 11.11 -7.36
C TYR A 61 -3.30 10.64 -8.82
N ALA A 62 -2.29 9.91 -9.28
CA ALA A 62 -2.15 9.38 -10.64
C ALA A 62 -1.13 8.23 -10.64
N PRO A 63 -1.01 7.42 -11.72
CA PRO A 63 0.07 6.46 -11.84
C PRO A 63 1.41 7.12 -12.14
N TYR A 64 2.49 6.49 -11.69
CA TYR A 64 3.83 6.75 -12.19
C TYR A 64 4.11 5.89 -13.43
N SER A 65 4.54 6.54 -14.51
CA SER A 65 4.97 5.86 -15.74
C SER A 65 6.46 5.55 -15.66
N ILE A 66 6.81 4.33 -15.26
CA ILE A 66 8.20 3.91 -15.08
C ILE A 66 8.69 3.17 -16.33
N ARG A 67 9.89 3.54 -16.80
CA ARG A 67 10.59 2.92 -17.93
C ARG A 67 11.86 2.25 -17.44
N GLY A 68 12.37 1.30 -18.23
CA GLY A 68 13.70 0.72 -17.99
C GLY A 68 13.79 -0.26 -16.82
N LEU A 69 12.67 -0.77 -16.31
CA LEU A 69 12.71 -1.87 -15.35
C LEU A 69 13.16 -3.16 -16.03
N VAL A 70 14.03 -3.90 -15.36
CA VAL A 70 14.67 -5.12 -15.86
C VAL A 70 13.83 -6.32 -15.44
N GLN A 71 13.64 -7.26 -16.36
CA GLN A 71 12.92 -8.50 -16.09
C GLN A 71 13.73 -9.37 -15.14
N GLY A 72 13.08 -9.97 -14.13
CA GLY A 72 13.74 -10.82 -13.14
C GLY A 72 14.39 -10.09 -11.97
N GLU A 73 14.55 -8.76 -12.06
CA GLU A 73 15.03 -7.95 -10.94
C GLU A 73 13.91 -7.73 -9.91
N THR A 74 14.31 -7.72 -8.64
CA THR A 74 13.42 -7.39 -7.51
C THR A 74 13.46 -5.89 -7.26
N TYR A 75 12.29 -5.29 -7.23
CA TYR A 75 12.08 -3.89 -6.88
C TYR A 75 11.19 -3.80 -5.66
N HIS A 76 11.36 -2.73 -4.87
CA HIS A 76 10.56 -2.50 -3.68
C HIS A 76 9.62 -1.33 -3.90
N TYR A 77 8.33 -1.56 -3.79
CA TYR A 77 7.30 -0.53 -3.91
C TYR A 77 7.14 0.22 -2.60
N CYS A 78 7.20 1.56 -2.65
CA CYS A 78 6.98 2.41 -1.48
C CYS A 78 5.52 2.33 -1.01
N THR A 79 5.28 2.27 0.29
CA THR A 79 3.93 2.18 0.86
C THR A 79 3.58 3.37 1.74
N CYS A 80 4.58 3.97 2.39
CA CYS A 80 4.42 5.17 3.22
C CYS A 80 4.19 6.47 2.42
N GLY A 81 4.67 6.53 1.16
CA GLY A 81 4.64 7.74 0.35
C GLY A 81 5.66 8.82 0.75
N LEU A 82 6.57 8.54 1.68
CA LEU A 82 7.56 9.51 2.16
C LEU A 82 8.84 9.58 1.30
N THR A 83 9.11 8.57 0.47
CA THR A 83 10.23 8.61 -0.47
C THR A 83 10.15 9.84 -1.38
N THR A 84 11.24 10.60 -1.51
CA THR A 84 11.26 11.88 -2.25
C THR A 84 11.89 11.78 -3.64
N GLY A 85 12.92 10.95 -3.82
CA GLY A 85 13.72 10.93 -5.06
C GLY A 85 13.42 9.81 -6.04
N GLN A 86 12.78 8.72 -5.61
CA GLN A 86 12.61 7.52 -6.44
C GLN A 86 11.19 6.96 -6.45
N GLN A 87 10.20 7.80 -6.13
CA GLN A 87 8.81 7.37 -6.23
C GLN A 87 8.50 6.85 -7.62
N PRO A 88 7.82 5.69 -7.71
CA PRO A 88 7.04 5.01 -6.67
C PRO A 88 7.80 3.92 -5.88
N LEU A 89 9.11 3.80 -6.09
CA LEU A 89 9.97 2.81 -5.43
C LEU A 89 10.37 3.28 -4.02
N CYS A 90 10.68 2.30 -3.18
CA CYS A 90 11.15 2.51 -1.82
C CYS A 90 12.64 2.87 -1.80
N ASP A 91 13.03 3.78 -0.91
CA ASP A 91 14.42 4.16 -0.66
C ASP A 91 15.05 3.49 0.56
N GLN A 92 14.36 2.52 1.15
CA GLN A 92 14.71 1.81 2.39
C GLN A 92 14.87 2.69 3.64
N LYS A 93 15.01 4.01 3.50
CA LYS A 93 15.18 4.94 4.62
C LYS A 93 13.84 5.51 5.07
N SER A 94 12.99 5.87 4.12
CA SER A 94 11.72 6.55 4.40
C SER A 94 10.68 5.65 5.05
N CYS A 95 10.86 4.33 5.06
CA CYS A 95 9.97 3.39 5.75
C CYS A 95 10.40 3.11 7.19
N LEU A 96 11.65 3.35 7.58
CA LEU A 96 12.16 3.02 8.93
C LEU A 96 11.46 3.82 10.03
N SER A 97 11.08 5.06 9.74
CA SER A 97 10.35 5.93 10.65
C SER A 97 8.83 5.75 10.57
N THR A 98 8.35 4.71 9.89
CA THR A 98 6.92 4.47 9.64
C THR A 98 6.54 3.04 9.98
N LYS A 99 5.24 2.80 10.14
CA LYS A 99 4.68 1.45 10.27
C LYS A 99 4.50 0.72 8.93
N PHE A 100 4.82 1.38 7.82
CA PHE A 100 4.63 0.86 6.48
C PHE A 100 5.87 0.12 6.01
N THR A 101 5.68 -1.11 5.56
CA THR A 101 6.72 -1.93 4.95
C THR A 101 6.59 -1.91 3.43
N PRO A 102 7.70 -1.82 2.68
CA PRO A 102 7.66 -1.90 1.23
C PRO A 102 7.21 -3.29 0.76
N ILE A 103 6.55 -3.34 -0.41
CA ILE A 103 6.26 -4.63 -1.08
C ILE A 103 7.33 -4.93 -2.13
N PRO A 104 8.04 -6.07 -2.02
CA PRO A 104 8.89 -6.55 -3.09
C PRO A 104 8.04 -7.02 -4.28
N PHE A 105 8.49 -6.75 -5.49
CA PHE A 105 7.89 -7.26 -6.72
C PHE A 105 8.93 -7.55 -7.79
N VAL A 106 8.65 -8.53 -8.64
CA VAL A 106 9.50 -8.91 -9.78
C VAL A 106 8.71 -8.77 -11.07
N LEU A 107 9.33 -8.19 -12.09
CA LEU A 107 8.71 -8.15 -13.41
C LEU A 107 8.82 -9.51 -14.11
N LYS A 108 7.67 -10.17 -14.30
CA LYS A 108 7.58 -11.44 -15.04
C LYS A 108 7.76 -11.28 -16.55
N LYS A 109 7.47 -10.11 -17.10
CA LYS A 109 7.58 -9.80 -18.53
C LYS A 109 8.23 -8.44 -18.73
N LYS A 110 9.14 -8.35 -19.70
CA LYS A 110 9.68 -7.07 -20.16
C LYS A 110 8.57 -6.21 -20.76
N GLN A 111 8.39 -5.00 -20.24
CA GLN A 111 7.50 -3.99 -20.84
C GLN A 111 8.25 -2.66 -20.96
N THR A 112 7.95 -1.90 -22.00
CA THR A 112 8.58 -0.58 -22.24
C THR A 112 8.18 0.43 -21.17
N ILE A 113 6.94 0.35 -20.68
CA ILE A 113 6.37 1.24 -19.67
C ILE A 113 5.58 0.38 -18.68
N GLN A 114 5.77 0.64 -17.39
CA GLN A 114 4.98 0.11 -16.29
C GLN A 114 4.21 1.24 -15.61
N LEU A 115 2.94 1.01 -15.29
CA LEU A 115 2.11 1.94 -14.52
C LEU A 115 2.05 1.48 -13.07
N LEU A 116 2.82 2.14 -12.22
CA LEU A 116 2.88 1.86 -10.80
C LEU A 116 2.00 2.86 -10.04
N CYS A 117 1.37 2.40 -8.96
CA CYS A 117 0.41 3.21 -8.22
C CYS A 117 1.09 4.36 -7.48
N GLY A 118 0.66 5.61 -7.71
CA GLY A 118 1.13 6.76 -6.95
C GLY A 118 0.30 7.10 -5.71
N CYS A 119 -0.99 6.76 -5.73
CA CYS A 119 -1.94 7.17 -4.68
C CYS A 119 -1.94 6.29 -3.43
N ARG A 120 -1.24 5.15 -3.48
CA ARG A 120 -1.17 4.10 -2.43
C ARG A 120 -2.49 3.39 -2.08
N TYR A 121 -3.57 3.63 -2.82
CA TYR A 121 -4.86 2.96 -2.60
C TYR A 121 -5.13 1.75 -3.52
N THR A 122 -4.16 1.35 -4.34
CA THR A 122 -4.34 0.24 -5.30
C THR A 122 -4.67 -1.05 -4.57
N GLY A 123 -5.62 -1.82 -5.10
CA GLY A 123 -5.85 -3.20 -4.67
C GLY A 123 -5.03 -4.25 -5.39
N ASN A 124 -4.11 -3.82 -6.25
CA ASN A 124 -3.18 -4.70 -6.93
C ASN A 124 -1.78 -4.10 -6.89
N PRO A 125 -1.18 -3.92 -5.70
CA PRO A 125 0.17 -3.38 -5.59
C PRO A 125 1.17 -4.28 -6.31
N PRO A 126 2.21 -3.70 -6.94
CA PRO A 126 2.55 -2.26 -6.99
C PRO A 126 1.83 -1.48 -8.11
N PHE A 127 0.98 -2.14 -8.90
CA PHE A 127 0.44 -1.63 -10.15
C PHE A 127 -0.74 -0.68 -9.93
N CYS A 128 -0.94 0.24 -10.86
CA CYS A 128 -2.11 1.10 -10.86
C CYS A 128 -3.36 0.35 -11.37
N ASP A 129 -4.45 0.39 -10.60
CA ASP A 129 -5.75 -0.18 -10.96
C ASP A 129 -6.84 0.89 -11.21
N GLY A 130 -6.43 2.17 -11.28
CA GLY A 130 -7.32 3.30 -11.55
C GLY A 130 -8.10 3.81 -10.34
N ILE A 131 -7.90 3.24 -9.15
CA ILE A 131 -8.63 3.63 -7.93
C ILE A 131 -8.47 5.11 -7.57
N HIS A 132 -7.33 5.74 -7.94
CA HIS A 132 -7.06 7.16 -7.73
C HIS A 132 -8.14 8.08 -8.32
N SER A 133 -8.88 7.63 -9.34
CA SER A 133 -10.00 8.36 -9.94
C SER A 133 -11.30 8.30 -9.14
N LYS A 134 -11.38 7.39 -8.17
CA LYS A 134 -12.59 7.08 -7.38
C LYS A 134 -12.49 7.49 -5.92
N VAL A 135 -11.30 7.87 -5.47
CA VAL A 135 -11.03 8.29 -4.10
C VAL A 135 -10.87 9.80 -4.04
N PRO A 136 -11.42 10.48 -3.01
CA PRO A 136 -11.32 11.93 -2.91
C PRO A 136 -9.87 12.35 -2.67
N PHE A 137 -9.52 13.55 -3.15
CA PHE A 137 -8.22 14.15 -2.89
C PHE A 137 -8.12 14.48 -1.39
N ASN A 138 -7.12 13.91 -0.72
CA ASN A 138 -6.84 14.01 0.71
C ASN A 138 -7.97 13.44 1.61
N PRO A 139 -8.17 12.11 1.62
CA PRO A 139 -9.28 11.53 2.35
C PRO A 139 -8.95 11.56 3.86
N GLN A 140 -9.79 12.26 4.63
CA GLN A 140 -9.70 12.30 6.11
C GLN A 140 -10.07 10.96 6.77
N TYR A 141 -10.62 10.04 5.97
CA TYR A 141 -11.10 8.70 6.32
C TYR A 141 -10.58 7.72 5.26
N PRO A 142 -10.63 6.39 5.45
CA PRO A 142 -10.23 5.50 4.38
C PRO A 142 -11.19 5.72 3.21
N PRO A 143 -10.75 5.58 1.96
CA PRO A 143 -11.66 5.56 0.84
C PRO A 143 -12.56 4.33 0.90
N CYS A 144 -13.65 4.42 1.66
CA CYS A 144 -14.72 3.45 1.70
C CYS A 144 -15.94 4.00 0.95
N ILE A 145 -16.57 3.19 0.09
CA ILE A 145 -17.81 3.55 -0.61
C ILE A 145 -18.89 2.54 -0.18
N CYS A 146 -19.35 2.64 1.07
CA CYS A 146 -20.17 1.60 1.70
C CYS A 146 -21.65 1.63 1.26
N ASN A 147 -22.13 2.76 0.74
CA ASN A 147 -23.50 2.91 0.25
C ASN A 147 -23.75 2.30 -1.16
N ASN A 148 -22.96 1.31 -1.58
CA ASN A 148 -23.18 0.65 -2.87
C ASN A 148 -22.78 -0.84 -2.84
N PRO A 149 -23.74 -1.77 -3.09
CA PRO A 149 -23.49 -3.21 -3.03
C PRO A 149 -22.50 -3.73 -4.10
N LYS A 150 -22.24 -2.96 -5.17
CA LYS A 150 -21.20 -3.29 -6.18
C LYS A 150 -19.81 -2.72 -5.83
N LYS A 151 -19.63 -2.06 -4.69
CA LYS A 151 -18.38 -1.34 -4.31
C LYS A 151 -17.74 -1.84 -3.02
N GLU A 152 -18.28 -2.87 -2.39
CA GLU A 152 -17.63 -3.59 -1.29
C GLU A 152 -16.23 -4.10 -1.69
N GLU A 153 -16.04 -4.44 -2.97
CA GLU A 153 -14.74 -4.83 -3.53
C GLU A 153 -13.73 -3.66 -3.54
N ILE A 154 -14.17 -2.42 -3.75
CA ILE A 154 -13.30 -1.24 -3.68
C ILE A 154 -12.81 -1.02 -2.25
N CYS A 155 -13.70 -1.18 -1.27
CA CYS A 155 -13.35 -1.15 0.14
C CYS A 155 -12.34 -2.25 0.49
N LYS A 156 -12.49 -3.48 -0.03
CA LYS A 156 -11.51 -4.57 0.20
C LYS A 156 -10.16 -4.32 -0.50
N ARG A 157 -10.17 -3.60 -1.62
CA ARG A 157 -8.99 -3.34 -2.47
C ARG A 157 -8.07 -2.25 -1.91
N ALA A 158 -8.60 -1.23 -1.26
CA ALA A 158 -7.76 -0.23 -0.62
C ALA A 158 -7.04 -0.85 0.59
N THR A 159 -5.84 -1.38 0.38
CA THR A 159 -4.80 -1.59 1.39
C THR A 159 -5.06 -2.58 2.53
N ASP A 160 -5.21 -3.88 2.22
CA ASP A 160 -5.03 -4.96 3.19
C ASP A 160 -3.59 -5.54 3.06
N TRP A 161 -2.58 -4.83 3.57
CA TRP A 161 -1.15 -5.19 3.49
C TRP A 161 -0.70 -5.96 4.71
#